data_AF-A0A9Q0RUI5-F1
#
_entry.id   AF-A0A9Q0RUI5-F1
#
_cell.length_a   1.000
_cell.length_b   1.000
_cell.length_c   1.000
_cell.angle_alpha   90.00
_cell.angle_beta   90.00
_cell.angle_gamma   90.00
#
_symmetry.space_group_name_H-M   'P 1'
#
loop_
_entity.id
_entity.type
_entity.pdbx_description
1 polymer ?
#
loop_
_entity_poly.entity_id
_entity_poly.type
_entity_poly.pdbx_seq_one_letter_code
_entity_poly.pdbx_strand_id
1 'polypeptide(L)'
;DHWTRHISGFDVMKPGPSNTLLAWVGGYGALEMEKLTDSQVIDDCIALLAEFTNSKIPAPIKYYCTRWHSNPFVRGAYSYISTDCDKNNTSSQLLSRPITLADMDMEQKEST
;
A
#
# COMPACT_ATOMS: atom_id res chain seq x y z
N ASP A 1 6.85 -15.55 6.36
CA ASP A 1 7.20 -14.43 7.27
C ASP A 1 5.90 -13.78 7.74
N HIS A 2 5.86 -13.19 8.93
CA HIS A 2 4.64 -12.54 9.45
C HIS A 2 4.52 -11.11 8.91
N TRP A 3 3.31 -10.67 8.53
CA TRP A 3 3.10 -9.38 7.86
C TRP A 3 3.56 -8.18 8.71
N THR A 4 3.48 -8.29 10.03
CA THR A 4 3.90 -7.24 10.98
C THR A 4 5.38 -6.86 10.86
N ARG A 5 6.24 -7.73 10.32
CA ARG A 5 7.65 -7.39 10.03
C ARG A 5 7.82 -6.33 8.96
N HIS A 6 6.78 -6.09 8.17
CA HIS A 6 6.75 -5.06 7.14
C HIS A 6 6.07 -3.77 7.60
N ILE A 7 5.73 -3.65 8.89
CA ILE A 7 5.31 -2.38 9.48
C ILE A 7 6.54 -1.50 9.63
N SER A 8 6.53 -0.31 9.02
CA SER A 8 7.64 0.64 9.13
C SER A 8 7.58 1.48 10.41
N GLY A 9 6.40 1.61 11.02
CA GLY A 9 6.23 2.32 12.28
C GLY A 9 4.78 2.70 12.59
N PHE A 10 4.60 3.33 13.74
CA PHE A 10 3.34 3.91 14.20
C PHE A 10 3.53 5.41 14.47
N ASP A 11 2.63 6.23 13.92
CA ASP A 11 2.61 7.68 14.12
C ASP A 11 1.37 8.11 14.91
N VAL A 12 1.49 9.20 15.67
CA VAL A 12 0.32 9.87 16.24
C VAL A 12 -0.37 10.66 15.13
N MET A 13 -1.63 10.34 14.85
CA MET A 13 -2.37 10.95 13.76
C MET A 13 -2.70 12.41 14.06
N LYS A 14 -2.26 13.32 13.18
CA LYS A 14 -2.51 14.77 13.25
C LYS A 14 -2.64 15.35 11.82
N PRO A 15 -3.63 16.20 11.52
CA PRO A 15 -4.75 16.60 12.38
C PRO A 15 -5.79 15.47 12.51
N GLY A 16 -6.43 15.34 13.68
CA GLY A 16 -7.49 14.36 13.89
C GLY A 16 -7.87 14.15 15.35
N PRO A 17 -8.70 13.13 15.65
CA PRO A 17 -9.08 12.80 17.02
C PRO A 17 -7.86 12.47 17.88
N SER A 18 -7.88 12.91 19.14
CA SER A 18 -6.86 12.54 20.11
C SER A 18 -6.81 11.03 20.30
N ASN A 19 -5.64 10.52 20.68
CA ASN A 19 -5.38 9.10 20.94
C ASN A 19 -5.59 8.18 19.70
N THR A 20 -5.30 8.69 18.51
CA THR A 20 -5.29 7.90 17.27
C THR A 20 -3.86 7.60 16.85
N LEU A 21 -3.55 6.31 16.64
CA LEU A 21 -2.31 5.86 16.02
C LEU A 21 -2.55 5.45 14.57
N LEU A 22 -1.58 5.72 13.71
CA LEU A 22 -1.54 5.28 12.31
C LEU A 22 -0.38 4.31 12.12
N ALA A 23 -0.66 3.11 11.65
CA ALA A 23 0.35 2.13 11.29
C ALA A 23 0.62 2.15 9.78
N TRP A 24 1.90 2.13 9.39
CA TRP A 24 2.29 2.05 7.99
C TRP A 24 2.82 0.65 7.68
N VAL A 25 2.27 0.01 6.65
CA VAL A 25 2.72 -1.29 6.15
C VAL A 25 2.99 -1.20 4.65
N GLY A 26 4.10 -1.79 4.21
CA GLY A 26 4.50 -1.77 2.80
C GLY A 26 4.93 -3.14 2.27
N GLY A 27 5.26 -3.19 0.98
CA GLY A 27 5.79 -4.38 0.32
C GLY A 27 4.88 -5.60 0.44
N TYR A 28 5.50 -6.78 0.60
CA TYR A 28 4.79 -8.06 0.68
C TYR A 28 3.82 -8.13 1.86
N GLY A 29 4.18 -7.57 3.03
CA GLY A 29 3.32 -7.57 4.20
C GLY A 29 2.00 -6.82 4.00
N ALA A 30 1.96 -5.79 3.14
CA ALA A 30 0.71 -5.12 2.81
C ALA A 30 -0.28 -6.09 2.11
N LEU A 31 0.21 -6.90 1.17
CA LEU A 31 -0.62 -7.88 0.45
C LEU A 31 -1.11 -9.01 1.36
N GLU A 32 -0.27 -9.49 2.28
CA GLU A 32 -0.67 -10.52 3.24
C GLU A 32 -1.66 -9.98 4.27
N MET A 33 -1.47 -8.74 4.74
CA MET A 33 -2.37 -8.07 5.68
C MET A 33 -3.79 -7.94 5.11
N GLU A 34 -3.95 -7.62 3.81
CA GLU A 34 -5.29 -7.46 3.22
C GLU A 34 -6.14 -8.74 3.25
N LYS A 35 -5.53 -9.92 3.37
CA LYS A 35 -6.22 -11.23 3.47
C LYS A 35 -6.83 -11.47 4.85
N LEU A 36 -6.42 -10.70 5.85
CA LEU A 36 -6.87 -10.83 7.23
C LEU A 36 -8.14 -10.02 7.47
N THR A 37 -8.89 -10.40 8.50
CA THR A 37 -9.97 -9.57 9.03
C THR A 37 -9.41 -8.38 9.81
N ASP A 38 -10.15 -7.27 9.89
CA ASP A 38 -9.69 -6.09 10.63
C ASP A 38 -9.37 -6.42 12.10
N SER A 39 -10.14 -7.30 12.75
CA SER A 39 -9.86 -7.70 14.14
C SER A 39 -8.50 -8.39 14.28
N GLN A 40 -8.13 -9.27 13.35
CA GLN A 40 -6.82 -9.93 13.38
C GLN A 40 -5.68 -8.91 13.19
N VAL A 41 -5.85 -7.97 12.26
CA VAL A 41 -4.87 -6.89 12.03
C VAL A 41 -4.68 -6.04 13.28
N ILE A 42 -5.77 -5.72 13.99
CA ILE A 42 -5.73 -4.94 15.22
C ILE A 42 -5.12 -5.72 16.39
N ASP A 43 -5.46 -6.98 16.56
CA ASP A 43 -4.86 -7.85 17.59
C ASP A 43 -3.34 -7.94 17.41
N ASP A 44 -2.89 -8.12 16.16
CA ASP A 44 -1.47 -8.14 15.82
C ASP A 44 -0.77 -6.80 16.10
N CYS A 45 -1.43 -5.67 15.79
CA CYS A 45 -0.89 -4.34 16.10
C CYS A 45 -0.77 -4.08 17.61
N ILE A 46 -1.78 -4.51 18.39
CA ILE A 46 -1.78 -4.40 19.85
C ILE A 46 -0.63 -5.24 20.44
N ALA A 47 -0.48 -6.49 19.97
CA ALA A 47 0.58 -7.37 20.42
C ALA A 47 1.97 -6.78 20.12
N LEU A 48 2.16 -6.26 18.90
CA LEU A 48 3.41 -5.62 18.48
C LEU A 48 3.73 -4.39 19.34
N LEU A 49 2.77 -3.48 19.53
CA LEU A 49 2.95 -2.31 20.38
C LEU A 49 3.26 -2.69 21.82
N ALA A 50 2.58 -3.71 22.37
CA ALA A 50 2.84 -4.19 23.73
C ALA A 50 4.26 -4.73 23.88
N GLU A 51 4.76 -5.47 22.90
CA GLU A 51 6.13 -6.01 22.87
C GLU A 51 7.18 -4.88 22.91
N PHE A 52 7.04 -3.87 22.05
CA PHE A 52 8.03 -2.78 21.96
C PHE A 52 7.92 -1.73 23.05
N THR A 53 6.74 -1.52 23.63
CA THR A 53 6.53 -0.52 24.69
C THR A 53 6.58 -1.11 26.10
N ASN A 54 6.62 -2.45 26.22
CA ASN A 54 6.50 -3.18 27.48
C ASN A 54 5.32 -2.68 28.35
N SER A 55 4.21 -2.32 27.70
CA SER A 55 3.06 -1.69 28.32
C SER A 55 1.77 -2.41 27.92
N LYS A 56 0.76 -2.37 28.80
CA LYS A 56 -0.57 -2.91 28.49
C LYS A 56 -1.28 -1.96 27.52
N ILE A 57 -1.38 -2.37 26.26
CA ILE A 57 -2.09 -1.62 25.23
C ILE A 57 -3.59 -1.95 25.29
N PRO A 58 -4.49 -0.97 25.47
CA PRO A 58 -5.93 -1.22 25.46
C PRO A 58 -6.44 -1.46 24.03
N ALA A 59 -7.55 -2.20 23.91
CA ALA A 59 -8.24 -2.34 22.63
C ALA A 59 -8.75 -0.98 22.13
N PRO A 60 -8.58 -0.63 20.84
CA PRO A 60 -9.06 0.64 20.30
C PRO A 60 -10.58 0.68 20.23
N ILE A 61 -11.16 1.85 20.47
CA ILE A 61 -12.62 2.08 20.40
C ILE A 61 -13.10 2.03 18.95
N LYS A 62 -12.26 2.48 18.01
CA LYS A 62 -12.52 2.49 16.58
C LYS A 62 -11.23 2.19 15.84
N TYR A 63 -11.33 1.52 14.70
CA TYR A 63 -10.24 1.22 13.81
C TYR A 63 -10.71 1.25 12.36
N TYR A 64 -9.77 1.38 11.44
CA TYR A 64 -10.01 1.31 10.01
C TYR A 64 -8.76 0.79 9.30
N CYS A 65 -8.91 -0.31 8.56
CA CYS A 65 -7.83 -0.93 7.80
C CYS A 65 -8.06 -0.70 6.30
N THR A 66 -7.15 0.01 5.64
CA THR A 66 -7.21 0.23 4.18
C THR A 66 -6.82 -1.03 3.42
N ARG A 67 -7.53 -1.31 2.32
CA ARG A 67 -7.20 -2.38 1.38
C ARG A 67 -7.09 -1.83 -0.05
N TRP A 68 -5.95 -1.24 -0.36
CA TRP A 68 -5.74 -0.53 -1.63
C TRP A 68 -5.53 -1.49 -2.80
N HIS A 69 -4.86 -2.62 -2.57
CA HIS A 69 -4.54 -3.59 -3.63
C HIS A 69 -5.80 -4.33 -4.11
N SER A 70 -6.60 -4.84 -3.18
CA SER A 70 -7.84 -5.57 -3.50
C SER A 70 -9.02 -4.68 -3.91
N ASN A 71 -8.92 -3.36 -3.76
CA ASN A 71 -9.94 -2.43 -4.25
C ASN A 71 -9.99 -2.45 -5.79
N PRO A 72 -11.13 -2.81 -6.42
CA PRO A 72 -11.22 -2.98 -7.88
C PRO A 72 -11.02 -1.68 -8.66
N PHE A 73 -11.20 -0.52 -8.03
CA PHE A 73 -11.07 0.79 -8.67
C PHE A 73 -9.69 1.42 -8.51
N VAL A 74 -8.91 1.02 -7.48
CA VAL A 74 -7.60 1.62 -7.19
C VAL A 74 -6.45 0.65 -7.51
N ARG A 75 -6.62 -0.65 -7.21
CA ARG A 75 -5.71 -1.75 -7.57
C ARG A 75 -4.27 -1.62 -7.04
N GLY A 76 -4.02 -0.73 -6.09
CA GLY A 76 -2.70 -0.42 -5.54
C GLY A 76 -2.70 0.94 -4.84
N ALA A 77 -1.58 1.28 -4.19
CA ALA A 77 -1.46 2.55 -3.48
C ALA A 77 -1.05 3.70 -4.41
N TYR A 78 0.07 3.53 -5.13
CA TYR A 78 0.64 4.50 -6.05
C TYR A 78 1.61 3.80 -7.00
N SER A 79 1.97 4.46 -8.11
CA SER A 79 2.97 3.94 -9.05
C SER A 79 4.38 4.06 -8.49
N TYR A 80 5.29 3.23 -9.01
CA TYR A 80 6.73 3.33 -8.77
C TYR A 80 7.48 3.04 -10.07
N ILE A 81 8.71 3.56 -10.19
CA ILE A 81 9.58 3.27 -11.33
C ILE A 81 10.28 1.94 -11.06
N SER A 82 9.92 0.90 -11.80
CA SER A 82 10.52 -0.42 -11.68
C SER A 82 11.77 -0.55 -12.57
N THR A 83 12.59 -1.57 -12.34
CA THR A 83 13.71 -1.88 -13.24
C THR A 83 13.27 -2.27 -14.65
N ASP A 84 12.00 -2.68 -14.83
CA ASP A 84 11.43 -2.91 -16.15
C ASP A 84 11.10 -1.61 -16.86
N CYS A 85 10.86 -0.52 -16.12
CA CYS A 85 10.75 0.81 -16.72
C CYS A 85 12.04 1.19 -17.43
N ASP A 86 13.19 0.97 -16.79
CA ASP A 86 14.51 1.26 -17.37
C ASP A 86 14.78 0.38 -18.61
N LYS A 87 14.52 -0.93 -18.52
CA LYS A 87 14.72 -1.87 -19.64
C LYS A 87 13.89 -1.48 -20.87
N ASN A 88 12.67 -1.02 -20.64
CA ASN A 88 11.73 -0.68 -21.71
C ASN A 88 11.79 0.81 -22.08
N ASN A 89 12.69 1.59 -21.46
CA ASN A 89 12.78 3.04 -21.59
C ASN A 89 11.41 3.74 -21.41
N THR A 90 10.60 3.25 -20.46
CA THR A 90 9.27 3.79 -20.15
C THR A 90 9.35 4.72 -18.95
N SER A 91 8.58 5.82 -18.99
CA SER A 91 8.61 6.84 -17.94
C SER A 91 7.25 7.52 -17.78
N SER A 92 7.07 8.28 -16.70
CA SER A 92 5.83 9.02 -16.45
C SER A 92 5.52 10.07 -17.54
N GLN A 93 6.54 10.57 -18.25
CA GLN A 93 6.35 11.48 -19.39
C GLN A 93 5.56 10.80 -20.52
N LEU A 94 5.73 9.49 -20.73
CA LEU A 94 4.99 8.74 -21.74
C LEU A 94 3.48 8.75 -21.46
N LEU A 95 3.09 8.68 -20.18
CA LEU A 95 1.69 8.73 -19.75
C LEU A 95 1.08 10.13 -19.87
N SER A 96 1.93 11.17 -19.94
CA SER A 96 1.49 12.57 -19.99
C SER A 96 1.18 13.07 -21.39
N ARG A 97 1.76 12.44 -22.44
CA ARG A 97 1.51 12.84 -23.82
C ARG A 97 0.18 12.26 -24.32
N PRO A 98 -0.54 12.99 -25.18
CA PRO A 98 -1.72 12.44 -25.84
C PRO A 98 -1.31 11.28 -26.77
N ILE A 99 -2.25 10.36 -26.97
CA ILE A 99 -2.16 9.37 -28.05
C ILE A 99 -2.54 10.06 -29.36
N THR A 100 -1.70 9.89 -30.36
CA THR A 100 -1.89 10.46 -31.70
C THR A 100 -2.22 9.36 -32.71
N LEU A 101 -2.72 9.75 -33.89
CA LEU A 101 -2.97 8.78 -34.98
C LEU A 101 -1.70 8.03 -35.39
N ALA A 102 -0.53 8.67 -35.31
CA ALA A 102 0.74 8.02 -35.63
C ALA A 102 1.10 6.89 -34.63
N ASP A 103 0.68 7.00 -33.37
CA ASP A 103 0.89 5.94 -32.38
C ASP A 103 0.04 4.68 -32.72
N MET A 104 -1.19 4.89 -33.22
CA MET A 104 -2.11 3.80 -33.57
C MET A 104 -1.61 2.99 -34.78
N ASP A 105 -0.95 3.65 -35.75
CA ASP A 105 -0.41 3.01 -36.95
C ASP A 105 0.87 2.17 -36.66
N MET A 106 1.61 2.49 -35.60
CA MET A 106 2.79 1.73 -35.18
C MET A 106 2.40 0.42 -34.49
N GLU A 107 1.35 0.42 -33.66
CA GLU A 107 0.91 -0.75 -32.90
C GLU A 107 0.39 -1.89 -33.81
N GLN A 108 -0.24 -1.54 -34.94
CA GLN A 108 -0.68 -2.50 -35.95
C GLN A 108 0.49 -3.19 -36.68
N LYS A 109 1.63 -2.49 -36.83
CA LYS A 109 2.83 -3.04 -37.48
C LYS A 109 3.64 -3.98 -36.59
N GLU A 110 3.62 -3.79 -35.27
CA GLU A 110 4.28 -4.72 -34.34
C GLU A 110 3.49 -6.01 -34.10
N SER A 111 2.20 -6.04 -34.47
CA SER A 111 1.31 -7.19 -34.33
C SER A 111 1.24 -8.10 -35.58
N THR A 112 2.03 -7.83 -36.62
CA THR A 112 2.08 -8.60 -37.88
C THR A 112 3.49 -9.16 -38.11
#